data_AF-A0AAU5W827-F1
#
_entry.id   AF-A0AAU5W827-F1
#
_cell.length_a   1.000
_cell.length_b   1.000
_cell.length_c   1.000
_cell.angle_alpha   90.00
_cell.angle_beta   90.00
_cell.angle_gamma   90.00
#
_symmetry.space_group_name_H-M   'P 1'
#
loop_
_entity.id
_entity.type
_entity.pdbx_description
1 polymer ?
#
loop_
_entity_poly.entity_id
_entity_poly.type
_entity_poly.pdbx_seq_one_letter_code
_entity_poly.pdbx_strand_id
1 'polypeptide(L)'
;MTTRVTLHSPTLANVTTIRDFPLAHPTVQPLPNGRVLAVGARARWRRDGPDRNAIIYSADGTTLAAETLGDGIQHVFTTGTGHVWVGYFDEGVYGNRGWGEPGSQEPIGSCGLTRFSPDLKADWRFPSHVDNPWGAISDCYALNVDADTAWTCYYTGFPIIRIHDGTLTSWHGDGTAAKALITDGSRIALYGGYNTDRDRLFAGQLADGRMRGTGEYRVVLPDGQKLPSDALVIGRGPDLHILTDADCYRLDLSDIPAEP
;
A
#
# COMPACT_ATOMS: atom_id res chain seq x y z
N MET A 1 22.25 -1.02 14.99
CA MET A 1 21.09 -1.28 15.89
C MET A 1 20.54 -2.64 15.53
N THR A 2 20.20 -3.47 16.52
CA THR A 2 19.58 -4.78 16.29
C THR A 2 18.08 -4.64 16.29
N THR A 3 17.41 -5.21 15.28
CA THR A 3 15.96 -5.16 15.09
C THR A 3 15.40 -6.57 15.08
N ARG A 4 14.20 -6.78 15.64
CA ARG A 4 13.45 -8.03 15.54
C ARG A 4 12.22 -7.81 14.69
N VAL A 5 12.05 -8.63 13.67
CA VAL A 5 10.81 -8.69 12.86
C VAL A 5 10.02 -9.89 13.35
N THR A 6 8.78 -9.66 13.78
CA THR A 6 7.88 -10.71 14.26
C THR A 6 6.75 -10.92 13.28
N LEU A 7 6.53 -12.17 12.88
CA LEU A 7 5.39 -12.56 12.07
C LEU A 7 4.31 -13.10 13.00
N HIS A 8 3.11 -12.52 12.92
CA HIS A 8 1.94 -12.94 13.67
C HIS A 8 0.88 -13.47 12.71
N SER A 9 0.24 -14.57 13.09
CA SER A 9 -1.03 -15.02 12.50
C SER A 9 -2.12 -14.79 13.56
N PRO A 10 -2.64 -15.76 14.34
CA PRO A 10 -3.31 -15.45 15.61
C PRO A 10 -2.33 -15.38 16.79
N THR A 11 -1.15 -16.00 16.66
CA THR A 11 -0.06 -15.97 17.65
C THR A 11 1.27 -15.69 16.94
N LEU A 12 2.34 -15.46 17.73
CA LEU A 12 3.68 -15.29 17.19
C LEU A 12 4.12 -16.56 16.46
N ALA A 13 4.30 -16.46 15.14
CA ALA A 13 4.66 -17.56 14.27
C ALA A 13 6.17 -17.63 14.01
N ASN A 14 6.84 -16.47 13.85
CA ASN A 14 8.27 -16.42 13.58
C ASN A 14 8.92 -15.14 14.11
N VAL A 15 10.22 -15.20 14.40
CA VAL A 15 11.05 -14.07 14.79
C VAL A 15 12.34 -14.09 13.98
N THR A 16 12.55 -13.06 13.16
CA THR A 16 13.81 -12.84 12.46
C THR A 16 14.60 -11.73 13.15
N THR A 17 15.83 -12.02 13.55
CA THR A 17 16.72 -11.02 14.17
C THR A 17 17.65 -10.46 13.11
N ILE A 18 17.53 -9.16 12.84
CA ILE A 18 18.35 -8.45 11.87
C ILE A 18 19.36 -7.59 12.63
N ARG A 19 20.65 -7.80 12.33
CA ARG A 19 21.73 -6.97 12.84
C ARG A 19 21.96 -5.79 11.91
N ASP A 20 22.36 -4.67 12.49
CA ASP A 20 22.74 -3.44 11.77
C ASP A 20 21.67 -2.95 10.77
N PHE A 21 20.42 -2.95 11.22
CA PHE A 21 19.28 -2.52 10.42
C PHE A 21 19.41 -1.02 10.03
N PRO A 22 19.49 -0.67 8.73
CA PRO A 22 19.91 0.67 8.32
C PRO A 22 18.74 1.60 7.96
N LEU A 23 17.51 1.09 7.86
CA LEU A 23 16.37 1.85 7.35
C LEU A 23 15.67 2.62 8.48
N ALA A 24 15.28 3.86 8.21
CA ALA A 24 14.43 4.66 9.09
C ALA A 24 12.96 4.52 8.69
N HIS A 25 12.07 4.39 9.69
CA HIS A 25 10.62 4.24 9.50
C HIS A 25 10.23 3.21 8.42
N PRO A 26 10.72 1.97 8.50
CA PRO A 26 10.49 0.99 7.46
C PRO A 26 9.05 0.47 7.46
N THR A 27 8.55 0.11 6.28
CA THR A 27 7.51 -0.91 6.15
C THR A 27 8.19 -2.27 6.01
N VAL A 28 7.63 -3.29 6.66
CA VAL A 28 8.11 -4.66 6.56
C VAL A 28 7.02 -5.55 5.97
N GLN A 29 7.42 -6.43 5.05
CA GLN A 29 6.51 -7.36 4.37
C GLN A 29 7.11 -8.78 4.36
N PRO A 30 6.29 -9.82 4.56
CA PRO A 30 6.74 -11.19 4.40
C PRO A 30 7.01 -11.50 2.92
N LEU A 31 8.00 -12.34 2.68
CA LEU A 31 8.32 -12.92 1.37
C LEU A 31 8.33 -14.45 1.46
N PRO A 32 8.27 -15.16 0.33
CA PRO A 32 8.34 -16.62 0.31
C PRO A 32 9.59 -17.15 1.03
N ASN A 33 9.45 -18.35 1.62
CA ASN A 33 10.49 -19.07 2.35
C ASN A 33 10.97 -18.35 3.64
N GLY A 34 10.07 -17.63 4.31
CA GLY A 34 10.37 -16.94 5.57
C GLY A 34 11.27 -15.72 5.40
N ARG A 35 11.52 -15.27 4.16
CA ARG A 35 12.26 -14.04 3.87
C ARG A 35 11.45 -12.82 4.31
N VAL A 36 12.15 -11.73 4.56
CA VAL A 36 11.56 -10.45 4.95
C VAL A 36 12.03 -9.37 3.99
N LEU A 37 11.10 -8.61 3.45
CA LEU A 37 11.39 -7.34 2.77
C LEU A 37 11.23 -6.20 3.76
N ALA A 38 12.25 -5.35 3.90
CA ALA A 38 12.14 -4.08 4.59
C ALA A 38 12.33 -2.93 3.59
N VAL A 39 11.43 -1.95 3.61
CA VAL A 39 11.44 -0.80 2.70
C VAL A 39 11.33 0.50 3.48
N GLY A 40 12.30 1.41 3.30
CA GLY A 40 12.22 2.77 3.79
C GLY A 40 11.44 3.66 2.82
N ALA A 41 10.59 4.55 3.35
CA ALA A 41 9.72 5.39 2.52
C ALA A 41 10.46 6.41 1.64
N ARG A 42 11.71 6.74 2.00
CA ARG A 42 12.50 7.78 1.32
C ARG A 42 13.79 7.21 0.73
N ALA A 43 14.16 7.72 -0.43
CA ALA A 43 15.41 7.42 -1.12
C ALA A 43 15.94 8.67 -1.81
N ARG A 44 17.14 9.14 -1.47
CA ARG A 44 17.77 10.26 -2.17
C ARG A 44 18.45 9.76 -3.45
N TRP A 45 18.28 10.48 -4.54
CA TRP A 45 19.12 10.30 -5.72
C TRP A 45 20.47 11.00 -5.52
N ARG A 46 21.56 10.32 -5.89
CA ARG A 46 22.91 10.91 -5.96
C ARG A 46 23.60 10.42 -7.21
N ARG A 47 24.60 11.18 -7.67
CA ARG A 47 25.37 10.87 -8.90
C ARG A 47 26.11 9.53 -8.81
N ASP A 48 26.57 9.15 -7.61
CA ASP A 48 27.25 7.90 -7.32
C ASP A 48 26.29 6.71 -7.10
N GLY A 49 24.99 6.98 -7.05
CA GLY A 49 23.93 5.98 -6.94
C GLY A 49 22.82 6.41 -5.97
N PRO A 50 21.55 6.10 -6.26
CA PRO A 50 20.47 6.39 -5.32
C PRO A 50 20.58 5.54 -4.04
N ASP A 51 19.95 6.00 -2.97
CA ASP A 51 19.77 5.22 -1.75
C ASP A 51 19.11 3.86 -2.07
N ARG A 52 19.64 2.79 -1.46
CA ARG A 52 19.04 1.45 -1.52
C ARG A 52 18.06 1.29 -0.38
N ASN A 53 16.83 1.74 -0.60
CA ASN A 53 15.80 1.76 0.42
C ASN A 53 15.00 0.46 0.56
N ALA A 54 15.31 -0.59 -0.22
CA ALA A 54 14.68 -1.90 -0.09
C ALA A 54 15.71 -3.00 0.13
N ILE A 55 15.53 -3.78 1.20
CA ILE A 55 16.46 -4.83 1.60
C ILE A 55 15.69 -6.13 1.83
N ILE A 56 16.11 -7.20 1.16
CA ILE A 56 15.62 -8.55 1.40
C ILE A 56 16.55 -9.23 2.39
N TYR A 57 15.96 -9.76 3.46
CA TYR A 57 16.63 -10.58 4.46
C TYR A 57 16.19 -12.04 4.34
N SER A 58 17.11 -12.95 4.64
CA SER A 58 16.80 -14.37 4.85
C SER A 58 15.95 -14.56 6.12
N ALA A 59 15.42 -15.77 6.30
CA ALA A 59 14.72 -16.14 7.54
C ALA A 59 15.58 -15.95 8.81
N ASP A 60 16.90 -16.07 8.67
CA ASP A 60 17.90 -15.91 9.74
C ASP A 60 18.37 -14.46 9.90
N GLY A 61 17.87 -13.53 9.08
CA GLY A 61 18.18 -12.10 9.16
C GLY A 61 19.44 -11.66 8.43
N THR A 62 19.99 -12.50 7.55
CA THR A 62 21.14 -12.12 6.69
C THR A 62 20.65 -11.35 5.47
N THR A 63 21.33 -10.28 5.09
CA THR A 63 21.02 -9.54 3.86
C THR A 63 21.25 -10.41 2.63
N LEU A 64 20.23 -10.54 1.78
CA LEU A 64 20.27 -11.28 0.52
C LEU A 64 20.36 -10.33 -0.69
N ALA A 65 19.64 -9.21 -0.66
CA ALA A 65 19.64 -8.21 -1.72
C ALA A 65 19.35 -6.82 -1.15
N ALA A 66 19.87 -5.78 -1.80
CA ALA A 66 19.57 -4.38 -1.50
C ALA A 66 19.45 -3.58 -2.80
N GLU A 67 18.29 -2.98 -3.01
CA GLU A 67 17.89 -2.32 -4.26
C GLU A 67 17.16 -0.99 -3.95
N THR A 68 16.92 -0.21 -4.99
CA THR A 68 16.19 1.07 -4.89
C THR A 68 14.80 0.91 -5.46
N LEU A 69 13.77 1.13 -4.63
CA LEU A 69 12.37 1.15 -5.08
C LEU A 69 11.87 2.58 -5.33
N GLY A 70 12.66 3.61 -5.05
CA GLY A 70 12.31 5.02 -5.32
C GLY A 70 12.04 5.83 -4.06
N ASP A 71 11.93 7.14 -4.22
CA ASP A 71 11.53 8.06 -3.15
C ASP A 71 10.00 8.12 -3.02
N GLY A 72 9.53 8.64 -1.90
CA GLY A 72 8.12 8.97 -1.71
C GLY A 72 7.18 7.76 -1.74
N ILE A 73 7.59 6.65 -1.13
CA ILE A 73 6.77 5.44 -1.05
C ILE A 73 5.71 5.61 0.04
N GLN A 74 4.45 5.37 -0.32
CA GLN A 74 3.29 5.42 0.57
C GLN A 74 2.87 4.02 1.03
N HIS A 75 2.86 3.04 0.12
CA HIS A 75 2.37 1.68 0.38
C HIS A 75 3.33 0.64 -0.19
N VAL A 76 3.52 -0.47 0.54
CA VAL A 76 4.29 -1.63 0.08
C VAL A 76 3.54 -2.90 0.46
N PHE A 77 3.21 -3.72 -0.54
CA PHE A 77 2.60 -5.03 -0.32
C PHE A 77 3.27 -6.10 -1.17
N THR A 78 3.47 -7.27 -0.57
CA THR A 78 3.99 -8.45 -1.28
C THR A 78 2.87 -9.41 -1.69
N THR A 79 3.12 -10.22 -2.71
CA THR A 79 2.25 -11.34 -3.09
C THR A 79 2.84 -12.66 -2.61
N GLY A 80 2.04 -13.74 -2.65
CA GLY A 80 2.53 -15.10 -2.35
C GLY A 80 3.62 -15.60 -3.31
N THR A 81 3.71 -15.01 -4.51
CA THR A 81 4.76 -15.29 -5.49
C THR A 81 6.03 -14.46 -5.28
N GLY A 82 6.01 -13.52 -4.32
CA GLY A 82 7.14 -12.66 -3.98
C GLY A 82 7.23 -11.38 -4.82
N HIS A 83 6.24 -11.08 -5.67
CA HIS A 83 6.15 -9.77 -6.31
C HIS A 83 5.85 -8.69 -5.28
N VAL A 84 6.27 -7.47 -5.56
CA VAL A 84 6.11 -6.32 -4.65
C VAL A 84 5.36 -5.21 -5.37
N TRP A 85 4.22 -4.81 -4.84
CA TRP A 85 3.49 -3.63 -5.27
C TRP A 85 3.88 -2.44 -4.41
N VAL A 86 4.24 -1.33 -5.08
CA VAL A 86 4.68 -0.09 -4.44
C VAL A 86 3.85 1.06 -4.96
N GLY A 87 3.09 1.69 -4.07
CA GLY A 87 2.36 2.93 -4.34
C GLY A 87 3.15 4.13 -3.81
N TYR A 88 3.18 5.22 -4.57
CA TYR A 88 3.94 6.43 -4.25
C TYR A 88 3.00 7.60 -3.93
N PHE A 89 3.39 8.44 -2.98
CA PHE A 89 2.76 9.74 -2.75
C PHE A 89 3.40 10.81 -3.64
N ASP A 90 2.82 12.01 -3.64
CA ASP A 90 3.14 13.09 -4.59
C ASP A 90 4.64 13.40 -4.74
N GLU A 91 5.43 13.45 -3.67
CA GLU A 91 6.87 13.68 -3.77
C GLU A 91 7.61 12.58 -4.54
N GLY A 92 7.16 11.32 -4.44
CA GLY A 92 7.72 10.19 -5.18
C GLY A 92 7.32 10.17 -6.65
N VAL A 93 6.13 10.72 -6.95
CA VAL A 93 5.59 10.86 -8.31
C VAL A 93 6.27 12.02 -9.04
N TYR A 94 6.27 13.21 -8.45
CA TYR A 94 6.76 14.42 -9.08
C TYR A 94 8.28 14.60 -8.99
N GLY A 95 8.92 13.84 -8.11
CA GLY A 95 10.35 13.94 -7.86
C GLY A 95 10.68 14.91 -6.74
N ASN A 96 11.39 14.40 -5.75
CA ASN A 96 11.99 15.17 -4.68
C ASN A 96 13.37 14.56 -4.38
N ARG A 97 14.14 15.12 -3.44
CA ARG A 97 15.41 14.55 -2.96
C ARG A 97 16.40 14.22 -4.10
N GLY A 98 16.49 15.08 -5.09
CA GLY A 98 17.41 14.96 -6.22
C GLY A 98 16.91 14.13 -7.39
N TRP A 99 15.70 13.54 -7.32
CA TRP A 99 15.07 12.87 -8.46
C TRP A 99 14.38 13.88 -9.38
N GLY A 100 14.46 13.68 -10.70
CA GLY A 100 13.80 14.52 -11.71
C GLY A 100 14.43 15.91 -11.94
N GLU A 101 15.47 16.28 -11.20
CA GLU A 101 16.26 17.50 -11.41
C GLU A 101 17.13 17.39 -12.69
N PRO A 102 17.52 18.50 -13.34
CA PRO A 102 18.40 18.47 -14.51
C PRO A 102 19.69 17.68 -14.27
N GLY A 103 19.92 16.64 -15.07
CA GLY A 103 21.09 15.76 -14.93
C GLY A 103 20.93 14.63 -13.90
N SER A 104 19.72 14.44 -13.36
CA SER A 104 19.34 13.29 -12.54
C SER A 104 18.45 12.30 -13.31
N GLN A 105 18.14 11.16 -12.68
CA GLN A 105 17.20 10.19 -13.22
C GLN A 105 15.75 10.60 -12.91
N GLU A 106 14.82 10.26 -13.81
CA GLU A 106 13.39 10.38 -13.50
C GLU A 106 13.02 9.59 -12.24
N PRO A 107 12.06 10.09 -11.43
CA PRO A 107 11.57 9.38 -10.26
C PRO A 107 11.08 7.99 -10.64
N ILE A 108 11.54 6.95 -9.93
CA ILE A 108 11.04 5.57 -10.15
C ILE A 108 9.52 5.52 -9.96
N GLY A 109 8.99 6.32 -9.03
CA GLY A 109 7.58 6.44 -8.72
C GLY A 109 6.77 7.35 -9.64
N SER A 110 7.32 7.83 -10.76
CA SER A 110 6.62 8.78 -11.65
C SER A 110 5.29 8.28 -12.24
N CYS A 111 5.08 6.96 -12.25
CA CYS A 111 3.80 6.35 -12.63
C CYS A 111 2.83 6.15 -11.44
N GLY A 112 3.21 6.51 -10.23
CA GLY A 112 2.43 6.43 -8.98
C GLY A 112 2.12 5.03 -8.44
N LEU A 113 2.18 3.99 -9.27
CA LEU A 113 2.11 2.59 -8.86
C LEU A 113 3.04 1.73 -9.72
N THR A 114 3.89 0.92 -9.10
CA THR A 114 4.83 0.00 -9.77
C THR A 114 4.74 -1.38 -9.14
N ARG A 115 4.85 -2.43 -9.97
CA ARG A 115 5.11 -3.79 -9.49
C ARG A 115 6.55 -4.17 -9.79
N PHE A 116 7.19 -4.77 -8.81
CA PHE A 116 8.53 -5.31 -8.90
C PHE A 116 8.49 -6.83 -8.81
N SER A 117 9.38 -7.47 -9.56
CA SER A 117 9.64 -8.90 -9.50
C SER A 117 10.20 -9.32 -8.14
N PRO A 118 10.28 -10.62 -7.85
CA PRO A 118 10.93 -11.13 -6.63
C PRO A 118 12.40 -10.72 -6.46
N ASP A 119 13.07 -10.29 -7.54
CA ASP A 119 14.43 -9.76 -7.55
C ASP A 119 14.48 -8.22 -7.46
N LEU A 120 13.34 -7.60 -7.10
CA LEU A 120 13.16 -6.15 -6.97
C LEU A 120 13.45 -5.36 -8.26
N LYS A 121 13.15 -5.95 -9.43
CA LYS A 121 13.21 -5.24 -10.72
C LYS A 121 11.80 -4.88 -11.17
N ALA A 122 11.58 -3.64 -11.56
CA ALA A 122 10.27 -3.19 -12.03
C ALA A 122 9.88 -4.00 -13.28
N ASP A 123 8.74 -4.69 -13.21
CA ASP A 123 8.21 -5.52 -14.32
C ASP A 123 6.83 -5.07 -14.81
N TRP A 124 6.19 -4.13 -14.10
CA TRP A 124 4.97 -3.47 -14.51
C TRP A 124 4.89 -2.07 -13.91
N ARG A 125 4.31 -1.13 -14.68
CA ARG A 125 4.10 0.27 -14.29
C ARG A 125 2.68 0.68 -14.65
N PHE A 126 2.07 1.53 -13.84
CA PHE A 126 0.77 2.11 -14.19
C PHE A 126 0.89 2.89 -15.51
N PRO A 127 -0.07 2.77 -16.45
CA PRO A 127 0.01 3.44 -17.74
C PRO A 127 0.06 4.96 -17.62
N SER A 128 0.71 5.63 -18.58
CA SER A 128 0.70 7.09 -18.64
C SER A 128 -0.72 7.62 -18.81
N HIS A 129 -0.99 8.83 -18.31
CA HIS A 129 -2.29 9.51 -18.44
C HIS A 129 -2.75 9.73 -19.88
N VAL A 130 -1.83 9.72 -20.85
CA VAL A 130 -2.15 9.80 -22.28
C VAL A 130 -2.66 8.46 -22.83
N ASP A 131 -2.35 7.36 -22.16
CA ASP A 131 -2.64 5.99 -22.60
C ASP A 131 -3.84 5.38 -21.86
N ASN A 132 -4.48 6.12 -20.95
CA ASN A 132 -5.62 5.61 -20.19
C ASN A 132 -6.63 6.72 -19.83
N PRO A 133 -7.95 6.41 -19.80
CA PRO A 133 -9.00 7.40 -19.53
C PRO A 133 -9.11 7.79 -18.05
N TRP A 134 -8.30 7.22 -17.17
CA TRP A 134 -8.36 7.40 -15.71
C TRP A 134 -7.26 8.32 -15.16
N GLY A 135 -6.49 8.94 -16.05
CA GLY A 135 -5.48 9.95 -15.72
C GLY A 135 -4.20 9.38 -15.12
N ALA A 136 -3.41 10.28 -14.52
CA ALA A 136 -2.20 9.94 -13.79
C ALA A 136 -2.53 9.68 -12.31
N ILE A 137 -1.73 8.82 -11.67
CA ILE A 137 -1.69 8.71 -10.22
C ILE A 137 -0.76 9.81 -9.71
N SER A 138 -1.33 10.90 -9.18
CA SER A 138 -0.55 11.93 -8.50
C SER A 138 -0.18 11.55 -7.07
N ASP A 139 -1.01 10.73 -6.43
CA ASP A 139 -0.79 10.21 -5.08
C ASP A 139 -1.61 8.93 -4.91
N CYS A 140 -0.92 7.83 -4.60
CA CYS A 140 -1.52 6.52 -4.35
C CYS A 140 -2.12 6.46 -2.93
N TYR A 141 -3.28 7.09 -2.76
CA TYR A 141 -3.97 7.26 -1.48
C TYR A 141 -4.26 5.94 -0.75
N ALA A 142 -4.75 4.93 -1.48
CA ALA A 142 -4.96 3.58 -0.95
C ALA A 142 -4.42 2.52 -1.91
N LEU A 143 -3.87 1.45 -1.33
CA LEU A 143 -3.46 0.23 -2.03
C LEU A 143 -3.93 -0.98 -1.23
N ASN A 144 -4.45 -1.99 -1.92
CA ASN A 144 -4.74 -3.31 -1.40
C ASN A 144 -4.22 -4.32 -2.44
N VAL A 145 -3.67 -5.43 -1.97
CA VAL A 145 -3.26 -6.54 -2.83
C VAL A 145 -3.84 -7.82 -2.24
N ASP A 146 -4.59 -8.56 -3.05
CA ASP A 146 -5.14 -9.86 -2.69
C ASP A 146 -4.71 -10.89 -3.73
N ALA A 147 -4.08 -11.96 -3.26
CA ALA A 147 -3.26 -12.86 -4.09
C ALA A 147 -2.32 -12.07 -5.03
N ASP A 148 -2.59 -12.07 -6.34
CA ASP A 148 -1.85 -11.33 -7.37
C ASP A 148 -2.64 -10.14 -7.94
N THR A 149 -3.81 -9.83 -7.39
CA THR A 149 -4.67 -8.70 -7.80
C THR A 149 -4.39 -7.48 -6.94
N ALA A 150 -4.04 -6.36 -7.57
CA ALA A 150 -3.90 -5.08 -6.89
C ALA A 150 -5.15 -4.21 -7.07
N TRP A 151 -5.44 -3.40 -6.07
CA TRP A 151 -6.51 -2.41 -6.07
C TRP A 151 -5.97 -1.09 -5.55
N THR A 152 -6.29 0.02 -6.22
CA THR A 152 -5.86 1.34 -5.78
C THR A 152 -6.99 2.35 -5.87
N CYS A 153 -6.96 3.34 -4.98
CA CYS A 153 -7.75 4.57 -5.07
C CYS A 153 -6.79 5.76 -4.92
N TYR A 154 -6.85 6.72 -5.84
CA TYR A 154 -5.81 7.74 -5.98
C TYR A 154 -6.32 9.14 -6.34
N TYR A 155 -5.51 10.15 -6.04
CA TYR A 155 -5.75 11.54 -6.44
C TYR A 155 -5.49 11.74 -7.95
N THR A 156 -6.30 12.47 -8.72
CA THR A 156 -7.24 13.54 -8.30
C THR A 156 -8.71 13.15 -8.14
N GLY A 157 -9.21 12.21 -8.94
CA GLY A 157 -10.65 11.90 -9.02
C GLY A 157 -11.13 10.80 -8.07
N PHE A 158 -10.24 10.22 -7.28
CA PHE A 158 -10.49 9.06 -6.43
C PHE A 158 -11.17 7.89 -7.18
N PRO A 159 -10.71 7.53 -8.40
CA PRO A 159 -11.19 6.33 -9.06
C PRO A 159 -10.70 5.10 -8.31
N ILE A 160 -11.47 4.02 -8.38
CA ILE A 160 -11.07 2.69 -7.92
C ILE A 160 -10.56 1.92 -9.14
N ILE A 161 -9.31 1.48 -9.12
CA ILE A 161 -8.74 0.65 -10.18
C ILE A 161 -8.38 -0.71 -9.63
N ARG A 162 -8.84 -1.76 -10.31
CA ARG A 162 -8.36 -3.14 -10.16
C ARG A 162 -7.32 -3.43 -11.24
N ILE A 163 -6.21 -4.04 -10.84
CA ILE A 163 -5.19 -4.57 -11.73
C ILE A 163 -5.09 -6.08 -11.50
N HIS A 164 -5.47 -6.84 -12.52
CA HIS A 164 -5.41 -8.30 -12.51
C HIS A 164 -4.81 -8.78 -13.83
N ASP A 165 -3.70 -9.53 -13.76
CA ASP A 165 -2.97 -10.03 -14.94
C ASP A 165 -2.68 -8.93 -15.97
N GLY A 166 -2.26 -7.74 -15.49
CA GLY A 166 -1.98 -6.57 -16.32
C GLY A 166 -3.22 -5.88 -16.91
N THR A 167 -4.41 -6.43 -16.71
CA THR A 167 -5.68 -5.82 -17.12
C THR A 167 -6.17 -4.84 -16.06
N LEU A 168 -6.45 -3.60 -16.50
CA LEU A 168 -7.03 -2.57 -15.64
C LEU A 168 -8.55 -2.57 -15.79
N THR A 169 -9.27 -2.62 -14.66
CA THR A 169 -10.71 -2.38 -14.60
C THR A 169 -10.96 -1.21 -13.64
N SER A 170 -11.86 -0.30 -14.00
CA SER A 170 -12.05 0.96 -13.30
C SER A 170 -13.47 1.21 -12.86
N TRP A 171 -13.62 1.92 -11.76
CA TRP A 171 -14.89 2.48 -11.31
C TRP A 171 -14.69 3.90 -10.80
N HIS A 172 -15.64 4.79 -11.09
CA HIS A 172 -15.73 6.05 -10.36
C HIS A 172 -16.00 5.75 -8.88
N GLY A 173 -15.18 6.31 -7.98
CA GLY A 173 -15.42 6.27 -6.54
C GLY A 173 -16.51 7.23 -6.10
N ASP A 174 -16.56 7.50 -4.80
CA ASP A 174 -17.48 8.47 -4.18
C ASP A 174 -16.96 9.92 -4.21
N GLY A 175 -15.82 10.14 -4.87
CA GLY A 175 -15.17 11.44 -4.93
C GLY A 175 -14.46 11.85 -3.64
N THR A 176 -14.27 10.92 -2.69
CA THR A 176 -13.59 11.18 -1.42
C THR A 176 -12.28 10.39 -1.33
N ALA A 177 -11.28 11.00 -0.69
CA ALA A 177 -10.02 10.34 -0.40
C ALA A 177 -10.20 9.14 0.54
N ALA A 178 -9.52 8.03 0.23
CA ALA A 178 -9.45 6.85 1.09
C ALA A 178 -7.99 6.60 1.47
N LYS A 179 -7.72 6.25 2.73
CA LYS A 179 -6.38 5.84 3.21
C LYS A 179 -6.15 4.33 3.06
N ALA A 180 -7.24 3.56 3.12
CA ALA A 180 -7.24 2.12 2.93
C ALA A 180 -8.50 1.72 2.16
N LEU A 181 -8.46 0.57 1.49
CA LEU A 181 -9.62 -0.02 0.84
C LEU A 181 -9.61 -1.53 1.06
N ILE A 182 -10.78 -2.14 1.17
CA ILE A 182 -10.98 -3.59 1.29
C ILE A 182 -12.03 -4.07 0.30
N THR A 183 -11.89 -5.28 -0.21
CA THR A 183 -12.72 -5.78 -1.31
C THR A 183 -12.74 -7.31 -1.35
N ASP A 184 -13.88 -7.89 -1.72
CA ASP A 184 -14.01 -9.30 -2.11
C ASP A 184 -14.04 -9.48 -3.64
N GLY A 185 -13.83 -8.39 -4.39
CA GLY A 185 -13.89 -8.35 -5.84
C GLY A 185 -15.22 -7.86 -6.42
N SER A 186 -16.31 -7.91 -5.66
CA SER A 186 -17.64 -7.44 -6.04
C SER A 186 -18.13 -6.28 -5.17
N ARG A 187 -17.89 -6.41 -3.85
CA ARG A 187 -18.16 -5.40 -2.84
C ARG A 187 -16.84 -4.74 -2.44
N ILE A 188 -16.91 -3.47 -2.07
CA ILE A 188 -15.76 -2.68 -1.64
C ILE A 188 -16.14 -1.80 -0.45
N ALA A 189 -15.17 -1.53 0.43
CA ALA A 189 -15.26 -0.46 1.40
C ALA A 189 -14.01 0.44 1.35
N LEU A 190 -14.23 1.75 1.40
CA LEU A 190 -13.20 2.78 1.41
C LEU A 190 -13.12 3.36 2.82
N TYR A 191 -11.94 3.26 3.44
CA TYR A 191 -11.69 3.78 4.78
C TYR A 191 -10.87 5.06 4.73
N GLY A 192 -11.30 6.07 5.48
CA GLY A 192 -10.61 7.33 5.67
C GLY A 192 -11.27 8.50 4.96
N GLY A 193 -10.53 9.61 4.94
CA GLY A 193 -11.00 10.92 4.54
C GLY A 193 -10.13 11.99 5.20
N TYR A 194 -10.47 13.25 4.96
CA TYR A 194 -9.77 14.38 5.56
C TYR A 194 -10.46 14.84 6.85
N ASN A 195 -9.68 15.47 7.75
CA ASN A 195 -10.19 16.14 8.95
C ASN A 195 -11.09 15.22 9.81
N THR A 196 -12.35 15.59 9.96
CA THR A 196 -13.35 14.84 10.72
C THR A 196 -13.67 13.48 10.13
N ASP A 197 -13.31 13.22 8.87
CA ASP A 197 -13.63 11.99 8.13
C ASP A 197 -12.52 10.93 8.18
N ARG A 198 -11.53 11.10 9.05
CA ARG A 198 -10.40 10.18 9.19
C ARG A 198 -10.77 8.73 9.54
N ASP A 199 -11.91 8.52 10.18
CA ASP A 199 -12.48 7.23 10.62
C ASP A 199 -13.75 6.86 9.85
N ARG A 200 -14.03 7.56 8.73
CA ARG A 200 -15.14 7.26 7.82
C ARG A 200 -14.90 5.92 7.12
N LEU A 201 -15.96 5.15 6.94
CA LEU A 201 -15.98 3.94 6.12
C LEU A 201 -17.18 4.00 5.17
N PHE A 202 -16.91 4.06 3.88
CA PHE A 202 -17.94 4.07 2.85
C PHE A 202 -17.96 2.72 2.14
N ALA A 203 -19.07 1.99 2.26
CA ALA A 203 -19.23 0.67 1.67
C ALA A 203 -20.14 0.72 0.44
N GLY A 204 -19.90 -0.18 -0.51
CA GLY A 204 -20.68 -0.22 -1.73
C GLY A 204 -20.39 -1.42 -2.64
N GLN A 205 -21.10 -1.49 -3.75
CA GLN A 205 -20.92 -2.48 -4.79
C GLN A 205 -20.34 -1.86 -6.06
N LEU A 206 -19.50 -2.61 -6.76
CA LEU A 206 -18.91 -2.19 -8.03
C LEU A 206 -19.80 -2.63 -9.20
N ALA A 207 -20.42 -1.68 -9.89
CA ALA A 207 -21.30 -1.97 -11.04
C ALA A 207 -21.30 -0.83 -12.06
N ASP A 208 -21.38 -1.15 -13.34
CA ASP A 208 -21.55 -0.17 -14.43
C ASP A 208 -20.53 0.99 -14.39
N GLY A 209 -19.26 0.66 -14.14
CA GLY A 209 -18.15 1.62 -14.10
C GLY A 209 -18.19 2.61 -12.93
N ARG A 210 -18.96 2.33 -11.86
CA ARG A 210 -18.98 3.14 -10.64
C ARG A 210 -19.13 2.29 -9.37
N MET A 211 -18.75 2.86 -8.25
CA MET A 211 -19.14 2.36 -6.93
C MET A 211 -20.54 2.87 -6.59
N ARG A 212 -21.45 1.95 -6.27
CA ARG A 212 -22.79 2.26 -5.74
C ARG A 212 -22.75 2.11 -4.23
N GLY A 213 -22.87 3.22 -3.50
CA GLY A 213 -22.88 3.22 -2.05
C GLY A 213 -24.03 2.42 -1.48
N THR A 214 -23.73 1.55 -0.52
CA THR A 214 -24.71 0.79 0.26
C THR A 214 -24.79 1.28 1.71
N GLY A 215 -23.79 2.02 2.19
CA GLY A 215 -23.82 2.59 3.53
C GLY A 215 -22.57 3.42 3.83
N GLU A 216 -22.72 4.35 4.77
CA GLU A 216 -21.62 5.13 5.34
C GLU A 216 -21.59 4.94 6.86
N TYR A 217 -20.40 4.68 7.39
CA TYR A 217 -20.18 4.30 8.77
C TYR A 217 -18.99 5.03 9.39
N ARG A 218 -18.85 4.90 10.71
CA ARG A 218 -17.68 5.32 11.46
C ARG A 218 -17.06 4.11 12.14
N VAL A 219 -15.77 3.89 11.89
CA VAL A 219 -15.03 2.83 12.56
C VAL A 219 -14.65 3.29 13.96
N VAL A 220 -15.04 2.50 14.95
CA VAL A 220 -14.73 2.72 16.37
C VAL A 220 -14.09 1.46 16.94
N LEU A 221 -13.43 1.60 18.08
CA LEU A 221 -12.98 0.45 18.88
C LEU A 221 -14.18 -0.35 19.40
N PRO A 222 -14.00 -1.62 19.82
CA PRO A 222 -15.10 -2.46 20.31
C PRO A 222 -15.87 -1.90 21.51
N ASP A 223 -15.25 -1.01 22.29
CA ASP A 223 -15.88 -0.31 23.41
C ASP A 223 -16.62 0.98 22.99
N GLY A 224 -16.67 1.28 21.68
CA GLY A 224 -17.30 2.45 21.09
C GLY A 224 -16.42 3.70 21.06
N GLN A 225 -15.17 3.64 21.55
CA GLN A 225 -14.27 4.79 21.51
C GLN A 225 -13.74 5.04 20.09
N LYS A 226 -13.35 6.30 19.83
CA LYS A 226 -12.70 6.67 18.57
C LYS A 226 -11.35 5.98 18.44
N LEU A 227 -10.97 5.68 17.20
CA LEU A 227 -9.62 5.20 16.90
C LEU A 227 -8.56 6.24 17.33
N PRO A 228 -7.45 5.81 17.95
CA PRO A 228 -6.29 6.65 18.19
C PRO A 228 -5.79 7.30 16.89
N SER A 229 -5.27 8.52 16.97
CA SER A 229 -4.85 9.27 15.77
C SER A 229 -3.63 8.68 15.06
N ASP A 230 -2.87 7.87 15.78
CA ASP A 230 -1.67 7.13 15.36
C ASP A 230 -1.96 5.66 15.03
N ALA A 231 -3.21 5.21 15.10
CA ALA A 231 -3.59 3.87 14.69
C ALA A 231 -3.24 3.64 13.22
N LEU A 232 -2.54 2.54 12.94
CA LEU A 232 -2.20 2.13 11.59
C LEU A 232 -3.36 1.31 11.02
N VAL A 233 -3.89 1.74 9.88
CA VAL A 233 -5.00 1.06 9.20
C VAL A 233 -4.55 0.56 7.85
N ILE A 234 -4.73 -0.74 7.61
CA ILE A 234 -4.24 -1.46 6.44
C ILE A 234 -5.38 -2.28 5.85
N GLY A 235 -5.63 -2.14 4.54
CA GLY A 235 -6.56 -3.02 3.82
C GLY A 235 -5.81 -4.17 3.16
N ARG A 236 -6.30 -5.40 3.34
CA ARG A 236 -5.73 -6.61 2.72
C ARG A 236 -6.84 -7.58 2.34
N GLY A 237 -7.10 -7.76 1.04
CA GLY A 237 -8.28 -8.49 0.57
C GLY A 237 -9.55 -7.92 1.19
N PRO A 238 -10.44 -8.76 1.78
CA PRO A 238 -11.66 -8.31 2.43
C PRO A 238 -11.43 -7.77 3.86
N ASP A 239 -10.21 -7.89 4.42
CA ASP A 239 -9.93 -7.56 5.81
C ASP A 239 -9.35 -6.14 5.97
N LEU A 240 -9.96 -5.35 6.85
CA LEU A 240 -9.40 -4.09 7.35
C LEU A 240 -8.71 -4.35 8.68
N HIS A 241 -7.39 -4.24 8.68
CA HIS A 241 -6.57 -4.38 9.87
C HIS A 241 -6.33 -3.02 10.52
N ILE A 242 -6.50 -2.94 11.83
CA ILE A 242 -6.29 -1.73 12.61
C ILE A 242 -5.33 -2.08 13.76
N LEU A 243 -4.16 -1.48 13.74
CA LEU A 243 -3.12 -1.70 14.74
C LEU A 243 -3.02 -0.46 15.63
N THR A 244 -3.16 -0.67 16.94
CA THR A 244 -2.87 0.32 17.98
C THR A 244 -1.60 -0.08 18.72
N ASP A 245 -1.18 0.71 19.70
CA ASP A 245 -0.04 0.36 20.56
C ASP A 245 -0.25 -0.95 21.34
N ALA A 246 -1.51 -1.30 21.64
CA ALA A 246 -1.85 -2.44 22.50
C ALA A 246 -2.38 -3.65 21.72
N ASP A 247 -3.13 -3.42 20.65
CA ASP A 247 -3.97 -4.44 20.04
C ASP A 247 -3.95 -4.39 18.51
N CYS A 248 -4.27 -5.54 17.91
CA CYS A 248 -4.58 -5.66 16.49
C CYS A 248 -6.03 -6.07 16.34
N TYR A 249 -6.81 -5.22 15.67
CA TYR A 249 -8.21 -5.46 15.35
C TYR A 249 -8.35 -5.82 13.87
N ARG A 250 -9.44 -6.54 13.56
CA ARG A 250 -9.81 -6.91 12.21
C ARG A 250 -11.30 -6.69 12.02
N LEU A 251 -11.66 -6.00 10.95
CA LEU A 251 -13.02 -5.87 10.45
C LEU A 251 -13.07 -6.50 9.07
N ASP A 252 -13.82 -7.59 8.92
CA ASP A 252 -14.01 -8.24 7.62
C ASP A 252 -15.13 -7.53 6.85
N LEU A 253 -15.02 -7.47 5.52
CA LEU A 253 -16.02 -6.85 4.66
C LEU A 253 -17.43 -7.45 4.86
N SER A 254 -17.54 -8.72 5.20
CA SER A 254 -18.81 -9.41 5.48
C SER A 254 -19.48 -8.97 6.78
N ASP A 255 -18.72 -8.42 7.73
CA ASP A 255 -19.25 -7.87 8.98
C ASP A 255 -19.92 -6.49 8.78
N ILE A 256 -19.68 -5.84 7.64
CA ILE A 256 -20.30 -4.56 7.30
C ILE A 256 -21.69 -4.84 6.71
N PRO A 257 -22.78 -4.20 7.16
CA PRO A 257 -24.12 -4.40 6.61
C PRO A 257 -24.18 -4.12 5.10
N ALA A 258 -24.77 -5.05 4.34
CA ALA A 258 -24.90 -4.92 2.89
C ALA A 258 -25.98 -3.92 2.46
N GLU A 259 -26.92 -3.62 3.36
CA GLU A 259 -27.97 -2.60 3.23
C GLU A 259 -28.07 -1.83 4.56
N PRO A 260 -28.51 -0.56 4.56
CA PRO A 260 -28.65 0.28 5.76
C PRO A 260 -29.63 -0.26 6.81
#